data_AF-A0A9D5NZ30-F1
#
_entry.id   AF-A0A9D5NZ30-F1
#
_cell.length_a   1.000
_cell.length_b   1.000
_cell.length_c   1.000
_cell.angle_alpha   90.00
_cell.angle_beta   90.00
_cell.angle_gamma   90.00
#
_symmetry.space_group_name_H-M   'P 1'
#
loop_
_entity.id
_entity.type
_entity.pdbx_description
1 polymer ?
#
loop_
_entity_poly.entity_id
_entity_poly.type
_entity_poly.pdbx_seq_one_letter_code
_entity_poly.pdbx_strand_id
1 'polypeptide(L)'
;MEARKRKLIKLVMELGSFIANCDGEYDVRESEFIDKYINEMSKQEIPLDDLLQIKRSLCTSIDIDYLVDETKKMLEAVEYEEKKPLLKTLSYFINGVIEADGVIHPNETKYYMEWKQRLGLDDDIDISEYLA
;
A
#
# COMPACT_ATOMS: atom_id res chain seq x y z
N MET A 1 -2.69 -15.89 12.31
CA MET A 1 -1.56 -15.30 11.56
C MET A 1 -1.93 -15.16 10.07
N GLU A 2 -2.33 -16.25 9.41
CA GLU A 2 -2.77 -16.28 7.99
C GLU A 2 -3.80 -15.21 7.58
N ALA A 3 -4.92 -15.08 8.30
CA ALA A 3 -6.00 -14.16 7.89
C ALA A 3 -5.59 -12.67 7.94
N ARG A 4 -4.74 -12.29 8.90
CA ARG A 4 -4.24 -10.91 9.03
C ARG A 4 -3.27 -10.59 7.89
N LYS A 5 -2.37 -11.52 7.56
CA LYS A 5 -1.42 -11.35 6.47
C LYS A 5 -2.13 -11.23 5.11
N ARG A 6 -3.17 -12.03 4.87
CA ARG A 6 -4.01 -11.91 3.67
C ARG A 6 -4.68 -10.56 3.55
N LYS A 7 -5.21 -10.02 4.66
CA LYS A 7 -5.79 -8.67 4.70
C LYS A 7 -4.74 -7.61 4.39
N LEU A 8 -3.52 -7.74 4.91
CA LEU A 8 -2.42 -6.84 4.61
C LEU A 8 -2.01 -6.90 3.13
N ILE A 9 -1.84 -8.10 2.56
CA ILE A 9 -1.56 -8.27 1.12
C ILE A 9 -2.66 -7.63 0.28
N LYS A 10 -3.93 -7.88 0.64
CA LYS A 10 -5.06 -7.26 -0.05
C LYS A 10 -4.97 -5.73 -0.01
N LEU A 11 -4.76 -5.15 1.18
CA LEU A 11 -4.64 -3.70 1.34
C LEU A 11 -3.47 -3.13 0.52
N VAL A 12 -2.31 -3.79 0.51
CA VAL A 12 -1.16 -3.37 -0.30
C VAL A 12 -1.47 -3.41 -1.79
N MET A 13 -2.13 -4.47 -2.28
CA MET A 13 -2.57 -4.56 -3.67
C MET A 13 -3.56 -3.44 -4.03
N GLU A 14 -4.53 -3.15 -3.15
CA GLU A 14 -5.54 -2.11 -3.37
C GLU A 14 -4.93 -0.71 -3.34
N LEU A 15 -4.01 -0.42 -2.40
CA LEU A 15 -3.27 0.84 -2.35
C LEU A 15 -2.42 1.03 -3.60
N GLY A 16 -1.62 0.03 -3.99
CA GLY A 16 -0.75 0.13 -5.16
C GLY A 16 -1.56 0.31 -6.45
N SER A 17 -2.64 -0.47 -6.60
CA SER A 17 -3.50 -0.39 -7.78
C SER A 17 -4.21 0.95 -7.88
N PHE A 18 -4.66 1.53 -6.76
CA PHE A 18 -5.30 2.84 -6.77
C PHE A 18 -4.32 3.94 -7.14
N ILE A 19 -3.13 3.98 -6.52
CA ILE A 19 -2.14 5.01 -6.77
C ILE A 19 -1.67 4.97 -8.22
N ALA A 20 -1.25 3.79 -8.72
CA ALA A 20 -0.79 3.61 -10.10
C ALA A 20 -1.87 3.81 -11.19
N ASN A 21 -3.15 3.99 -10.81
CA ASN A 21 -4.23 4.27 -11.78
C ASN A 21 -4.88 5.64 -11.57
N CYS A 22 -4.47 6.41 -10.56
CA CYS A 22 -5.20 7.62 -10.17
C CYS A 22 -5.00 8.82 -11.13
N ASP A 23 -4.04 8.71 -12.03
CA ASP A 23 -3.74 9.65 -13.10
C ASP A 23 -4.31 9.20 -14.47
N GLY A 24 -4.78 7.95 -14.57
CA GLY A 24 -5.36 7.35 -15.76
C GLY A 24 -4.36 6.65 -16.69
N GLU A 25 -3.07 6.62 -16.35
CA GLU A 25 -2.02 5.96 -17.11
C GLU A 25 -1.34 4.89 -16.26
N TYR A 26 -1.81 3.64 -16.37
CA TYR A 26 -1.18 2.52 -15.65
C TYR A 26 0.16 2.16 -16.29
N ASP A 27 1.29 2.49 -15.66
CA ASP A 27 2.62 2.16 -16.18
C ASP A 27 3.03 0.73 -15.81
N VAL A 28 3.73 0.07 -16.73
CA VAL A 28 4.19 -1.30 -16.55
C VAL A 28 5.18 -1.41 -15.37
N ARG A 29 6.00 -0.38 -15.12
CA ARG A 29 7.00 -0.35 -14.05
C ARG A 29 6.37 -0.28 -12.67
N GLU A 30 5.30 0.48 -12.52
CA GLU A 30 4.52 0.53 -11.27
C GLU A 30 3.90 -0.84 -10.98
N SER A 31 3.32 -1.47 -12.02
CA SER A 31 2.81 -2.83 -11.92
C SER A 31 3.88 -3.84 -11.52
N GLU A 32 5.06 -3.77 -12.14
CA GLU A 32 6.20 -4.63 -11.82
C GLU A 32 6.71 -4.41 -10.39
N PHE A 33 6.73 -3.15 -9.92
CA PHE A 33 7.08 -2.81 -8.55
C PHE A 33 6.09 -3.43 -7.56
N ILE A 34 4.77 -3.26 -7.80
CA ILE A 34 3.71 -3.83 -6.96
C ILE A 34 3.85 -5.35 -6.91
N ASP A 35 3.95 -6.01 -8.06
CA ASP A 35 4.07 -7.48 -8.13
C ASP A 35 5.34 -7.97 -7.41
N LYS A 36 6.47 -7.27 -7.57
CA LYS A 36 7.72 -7.60 -6.86
C LYS A 36 7.56 -7.45 -5.34
N TYR A 37 6.95 -6.36 -4.88
CA TYR A 37 6.72 -6.11 -3.45
C TYR A 37 5.82 -7.19 -2.84
N ILE A 38 4.72 -7.53 -3.52
CA ILE A 38 3.81 -8.59 -3.10
C ILE A 38 4.53 -9.95 -3.05
N ASN A 39 5.35 -10.26 -4.07
CA ASN A 39 6.09 -11.52 -4.12
C ASN A 39 7.07 -11.65 -2.95
N GLU A 40 7.79 -10.59 -2.58
CA GLU A 40 8.67 -10.62 -1.41
C GLU A 40 7.87 -10.70 -0.10
N MET A 41 6.74 -10.00 0.01
CA MET A 41 5.89 -10.05 1.21
C MET A 41 5.21 -11.42 1.41
N SER A 42 4.96 -12.16 0.33
CA SER A 42 4.31 -13.48 0.35
C SER A 42 5.27 -14.66 0.34
N LYS A 43 6.56 -14.41 0.08
CA LYS A 43 7.61 -15.42 -0.04
C LYS A 43 7.60 -16.37 1.16
N GLN A 44 7.51 -17.66 0.88
CA GLN A 44 7.52 -18.78 1.84
C GLN A 44 6.34 -18.85 2.83
N GLU A 45 5.37 -17.93 2.76
CA GLU A 45 4.30 -17.83 3.76
C GLU A 45 2.89 -17.87 3.17
N ILE A 46 2.68 -17.48 1.90
CA ILE A 46 1.35 -17.56 1.25
C ILE A 46 1.45 -18.39 -0.04
N PRO A 47 0.64 -19.46 -0.21
CA PRO A 47 0.53 -20.19 -1.46
C PRO A 47 0.10 -19.34 -2.66
N LEU A 48 0.56 -19.69 -3.87
CA LEU A 48 0.20 -18.95 -5.09
C LEU A 48 -1.32 -18.88 -5.33
N ASP A 49 -2.04 -19.97 -5.09
CA ASP A 49 -3.51 -20.01 -5.27
C ASP A 49 -4.23 -19.00 -4.37
N ASP A 50 -3.68 -18.75 -3.19
CA ASP A 50 -4.22 -17.79 -2.24
C ASP A 50 -3.96 -16.35 -2.68
N LEU A 51 -2.80 -16.07 -3.26
CA LEU A 51 -2.51 -14.76 -3.88
C LEU A 51 -3.46 -14.48 -5.05
N LEU A 52 -3.74 -15.49 -5.87
CA LEU A 52 -4.69 -15.38 -6.97
C LEU A 52 -6.12 -15.13 -6.48
N GLN A 53 -6.53 -15.76 -5.38
CA GLN A 53 -7.82 -15.47 -4.75
C GLN A 53 -7.89 -14.04 -4.21
N ILE A 54 -6.83 -13.54 -3.57
CA ILE A 54 -6.78 -12.16 -3.10
C ILE A 54 -6.92 -11.20 -4.29
N LYS A 55 -6.14 -11.40 -5.36
CA LYS A 55 -6.18 -10.57 -6.57
C LYS A 55 -7.58 -10.54 -7.22
N ARG A 56 -8.32 -11.65 -7.18
CA ARG A 56 -9.72 -11.73 -7.65
C ARG A 56 -10.73 -11.05 -6.72
N SER A 57 -10.38 -10.87 -5.45
CA SER A 57 -11.24 -10.28 -4.42
C SER A 57 -11.02 -8.77 -4.21
N LEU A 58 -10.13 -8.16 -5.01
CA LEU A 58 -9.88 -6.73 -4.98
C LEU A 58 -11.16 -5.98 -5.34
N CYS A 59 -11.42 -4.88 -4.64
CA CYS A 59 -12.55 -4.03 -4.96
C CYS A 59 -12.36 -3.43 -6.37
N THR A 60 -13.42 -3.42 -7.19
CA THR A 60 -13.37 -2.85 -8.55
C THR A 60 -13.61 -1.34 -8.58
N SER A 61 -14.08 -0.76 -7.48
CA SER A 61 -14.37 0.66 -7.31
C SER A 61 -13.66 1.17 -6.06
N ILE A 62 -12.33 1.26 -6.14
CA ILE A 62 -11.49 1.75 -5.05
C ILE A 62 -11.44 3.28 -5.12
N ASP A 63 -11.74 3.93 -4.00
CA ASP A 63 -11.52 5.35 -3.79
C ASP A 63 -10.69 5.59 -2.52
N ILE A 64 -10.30 6.85 -2.32
CA ILE A 64 -9.47 7.24 -1.17
C ILE A 64 -10.17 7.01 0.17
N ASP A 65 -11.50 7.16 0.23
CA ASP A 65 -12.30 6.91 1.43
C ASP A 65 -12.21 5.44 1.85
N TYR A 66 -12.44 4.54 0.90
CA TYR A 66 -12.32 3.10 1.10
C TYR A 66 -10.92 2.70 1.59
N LEU A 67 -9.86 3.24 0.98
CA LEU A 67 -8.48 2.91 1.35
C LEU A 67 -8.11 3.39 2.76
N VAL A 68 -8.56 4.60 3.13
CA VAL A 68 -8.37 5.10 4.49
C VAL A 68 -9.09 4.21 5.50
N ASP A 69 -10.33 3.80 5.20
CA ASP A 69 -11.11 2.95 6.09
C ASP A 69 -10.53 1.54 6.23
N GLU A 70 -10.08 0.92 5.13
CA GLU A 70 -9.40 -0.38 5.20
C GLU A 70 -8.06 -0.29 5.93
N THR A 71 -7.33 0.82 5.77
CA THR A 71 -6.10 1.07 6.54
C THR A 71 -6.40 1.17 8.03
N LYS A 72 -7.44 1.93 8.43
CA LYS A 72 -7.87 2.03 9.84
C LYS A 72 -8.26 0.68 10.42
N LYS A 73 -9.05 -0.12 9.70
CA LYS A 73 -9.42 -1.49 10.13
C LYS A 73 -8.19 -2.37 10.31
N MET A 74 -7.18 -2.21 9.46
CA MET A 74 -5.92 -2.94 9.61
C MET A 74 -5.14 -2.48 10.85
N LEU A 75 -5.11 -1.19 11.15
CA LEU A 75 -4.49 -0.65 12.36
C LEU A 75 -5.20 -1.05 13.65
N GLU A 76 -6.52 -1.17 13.62
CA GLU A 76 -7.31 -1.69 14.75
C GLU A 76 -7.02 -3.17 15.01
N ALA A 77 -6.55 -3.91 14.01
CA ALA A 77 -6.27 -5.33 14.10
C ALA A 77 -4.85 -5.66 14.60
N VAL A 78 -3.99 -4.66 14.86
CA VAL A 78 -2.62 -4.82 15.35
C VAL A 78 -2.43 -4.15 16.72
N GLU A 79 -1.40 -4.57 17.45
CA GLU A 79 -1.08 -3.98 18.75
C GLU A 79 -0.66 -2.50 18.59
N TYR A 80 -0.86 -1.69 19.64
CA TYR A 80 -0.58 -0.26 19.60
C TYR A 80 0.85 0.06 19.13
N GLU A 81 1.82 -0.73 19.59
CA GLU A 81 3.24 -0.62 19.25
C GLU A 81 3.54 -0.93 17.77
N GLU A 82 2.69 -1.73 17.11
CA GLU A 82 2.83 -2.13 15.71
C GLU A 82 2.19 -1.12 14.73
N LYS A 83 1.32 -0.22 15.21
CA LYS A 83 0.56 0.71 14.34
C LYS A 83 1.47 1.66 13.58
N LYS A 84 2.42 2.31 14.28
CA LYS A 84 3.35 3.27 13.65
C LYS A 84 4.31 2.59 12.66
N PRO A 85 4.96 1.46 13.00
CA PRO A 85 5.73 0.68 12.04
C PRO A 85 4.92 0.28 10.80
N LEU A 86 3.69 -0.23 10.98
CA LEU A 86 2.84 -0.64 9.88
C LEU A 86 2.52 0.53 8.94
N LEU A 87 2.09 1.68 9.49
CA LEU A 87 1.83 2.88 8.70
C LEU A 87 3.06 3.35 7.92
N LYS A 88 4.24 3.31 8.56
CA LYS A 88 5.51 3.67 7.93
C LYS A 88 5.83 2.72 6.77
N THR A 89 5.65 1.42 6.96
CA THR A 89 5.83 0.41 5.89
C THR A 89 4.89 0.65 4.71
N LEU A 90 3.60 0.92 4.97
CA LEU A 90 2.63 1.24 3.92
C LEU A 90 2.98 2.53 3.18
N SER A 91 3.43 3.55 3.91
CA SER A 91 3.91 4.82 3.35
C SER A 91 5.13 4.63 2.45
N TYR A 92 6.13 3.83 2.87
CA TYR A 92 7.26 3.48 2.01
C TYR A 92 6.84 2.73 0.74
N PHE A 93 5.89 1.81 0.86
CA PHE A 93 5.35 1.10 -0.29
C PHE A 93 4.68 2.07 -1.28
N ILE A 94 3.80 2.96 -0.81
CA ILE A 94 3.11 3.94 -1.67
C ILE A 94 4.13 4.84 -2.38
N ASN A 95 5.11 5.38 -1.66
CA ASN A 95 6.19 6.16 -2.27
C ASN A 95 6.94 5.38 -3.34
N GLY A 96 7.23 4.10 -3.08
CA GLY A 96 7.91 3.25 -4.05
C GLY A 96 7.10 2.98 -5.32
N VAL A 97 5.76 2.99 -5.23
CA VAL A 97 4.88 2.93 -6.42
C VAL A 97 5.01 4.23 -7.22
N ILE A 98 4.85 5.38 -6.56
CA ILE A 98 4.91 6.73 -7.18
C ILE A 98 6.26 7.00 -7.87
N GLU A 99 7.35 6.46 -7.32
CA GLU A 99 8.69 6.66 -7.86
C GLU A 99 9.09 5.60 -8.91
N ALA A 100 8.27 4.57 -9.14
CA ALA A 100 8.67 3.38 -9.89
C ALA A 100 8.92 3.65 -11.39
N ASP A 101 8.11 4.52 -11.99
CA ASP A 101 8.20 4.87 -13.40
C ASP A 101 9.17 6.04 -13.67
N GLY A 102 9.50 6.81 -12.62
CA GLY A 102 10.34 7.99 -12.63
C GLY A 102 9.59 9.30 -12.90
N VAL A 103 8.25 9.29 -12.95
CA VAL A 103 7.40 10.45 -13.20
C VAL A 103 6.39 10.59 -12.07
N ILE A 104 6.51 11.65 -11.28
CA ILE A 104 5.57 11.90 -10.18
C ILE A 104 4.38 12.68 -10.70
N HIS A 105 3.20 12.05 -10.73
CA HIS A 105 1.96 12.69 -11.13
C HIS A 105 1.33 13.49 -9.98
N PRO A 106 0.72 14.67 -10.25
CA PRO A 106 0.09 15.48 -9.21
C PRO A 106 -1.03 14.76 -8.45
N ASN A 107 -1.76 13.86 -9.11
CA ASN A 107 -2.84 13.10 -8.48
C ASN A 107 -2.31 12.08 -7.47
N GLU A 108 -1.22 11.39 -7.78
CA GLU A 108 -0.60 10.43 -6.87
C GLU A 108 -0.13 11.12 -5.60
N THR A 109 0.57 12.25 -5.75
CA THR A 109 1.02 13.07 -4.63
C THR A 109 -0.17 13.57 -3.81
N LYS A 110 -1.23 14.06 -4.48
CA LYS A 110 -2.46 14.54 -3.83
C LYS A 110 -3.09 13.43 -2.98
N TYR A 111 -3.33 12.25 -3.55
CA TYR A 111 -4.01 11.17 -2.84
C TYR A 111 -3.14 10.54 -1.76
N TYR A 112 -1.83 10.46 -1.97
CA TYR A 112 -0.92 10.02 -0.92
C TYR A 112 -0.91 10.98 0.28
N MET A 113 -0.86 12.29 0.03
CA MET A 113 -0.95 13.29 1.09
C MET A 113 -2.30 13.24 1.81
N GLU A 114 -3.40 13.05 1.08
CA GLU A 114 -4.72 12.89 1.67
C GLU A 114 -4.79 11.63 2.57
N TRP A 115 -4.27 10.50 2.09
CA TRP A 115 -4.18 9.26 2.87
C TRP A 115 -3.38 9.47 4.17
N LYS A 116 -2.20 10.11 4.08
CA LYS A 116 -1.35 10.43 5.26
C LYS A 116 -2.09 11.29 6.28
N GLN A 117 -2.65 12.42 5.84
CA GLN A 117 -3.33 13.38 6.70
C GLN A 117 -4.49 12.73 7.44
N ARG A 118 -5.29 11.91 6.75
CA ARG A 118 -6.46 11.24 7.33
C ARG A 118 -6.11 10.12 8.31
N LEU A 119 -4.87 9.65 8.31
CA LEU A 119 -4.33 8.67 9.25
C LEU A 119 -3.47 9.29 10.35
N GLY A 120 -3.32 10.61 10.37
CA GLY A 120 -2.51 11.32 11.36
C GLY A 120 -1.01 11.08 11.21
N LEU A 121 -0.55 10.82 9.98
CA LEU A 121 0.86 10.77 9.64
C LEU A 121 1.36 12.18 9.30
N ASP A 122 1.78 12.93 10.31
CA ASP A 122 2.48 14.21 10.10
C ASP A 122 3.90 13.97 9.55
N ASP A 123 4.44 14.96 8.83
CA ASP A 123 5.76 14.96 8.18
C ASP A 123 6.96 14.77 9.14
N ASP A 124 6.72 14.68 10.46
CA ASP A 124 7.72 14.41 11.50
C ASP A 124 8.21 12.94 11.55
N ILE A 125 7.73 12.08 10.64
CA ILE A 125 8.41 10.80 10.40
C ILE A 125 9.60 11.07 9.48
N ASP A 126 10.72 11.46 10.09
CA ASP A 126 12.00 11.52 9.43
C ASP A 126 12.37 10.11 8.91
N ILE A 127 12.28 9.94 7.59
CA ILE A 127 12.69 8.72 6.89
C ILE A 127 14.16 8.74 6.50
N SER A 128 14.88 9.86 6.72
CA SER A 128 16.31 9.99 6.41
C SER A 128 17.20 9.12 7.29
N GLU A 129 16.74 8.77 8.50
CA GLU A 129 17.46 7.86 9.41
C GLU A 129 17.58 6.41 8.91
N TYR A 130 16.90 6.06 7.82
CA TYR A 130 16.84 4.69 7.29
C TYR A 130 17.33 4.57 5.84
N LEU A 131 17.88 5.65 5.27
CA LEU A 131 18.56 5.66 3.98
C LEU A 131 20.09 5.63 4.13
N ALA A 132 20.60 5.23 5.30
CA ALA A 132 22.02 5.03 5.58
C ALA A 132 22.47 3.58 5.32
#